data_AF-A0A229GYN6-F1
#
_entry.id   AF-A0A229GYN6-F1
#
_cell.length_a   1.000
_cell.length_b   1.000
_cell.length_c   1.000
_cell.angle_alpha   90.00
_cell.angle_beta   90.00
_cell.angle_gamma   90.00
#
_symmetry.space_group_name_H-M   'P 1'
#
loop_
_entity.id
_entity.type
_entity.pdbx_description
1 polymer ?
#
loop_
_entity_poly.entity_id
_entity_poly.type
_entity_poly.pdbx_seq_one_letter_code
_entity_poly.pdbx_strand_id
1 'polypeptide(L)'
;MKGLLLRLSALDADAATAVRVIAHFQALLGSGALDAISLARSTAGLAECAAGLELPDGRTARFGPGGAALPGEPEAVSQGAELGPSGRVWLERPGPPGPFDELILEWMAIAARTLCGGPTPCAPPAPRTPGQPGAPDAADPALMELVLSERESDHDRARALRLLGLAPELPLRMVAVRGAPAVDAGLDAVALLGRAGLEAVVRVTRTGPWGTVLVQPPDPAADSPAPALRAAVADPRRGPDVARDAARRLRVGVGGLVPALAARDSWAQACTALRFAVAGSPREAVADHDALGPVALLADIPAERLAALPEARQLDALAAQPNGDLTIAALAAFCRTGSLRQAAAELHLHHSSVAARLAHVEAALGWRLRDPEHRFHAHLALYARRLGAGPC
;
A
#
# COMPACT_ATOMS: atom_id res chain seq x y z
N MET A 1 37.65 -15.48 2.96
CA MET A 1 36.98 -14.49 3.84
C MET A 1 36.93 -13.08 3.24
N LYS A 2 38.02 -12.50 2.70
CA LYS A 2 38.02 -11.14 2.11
C LYS A 2 36.99 -10.90 1.00
N GLY A 3 36.78 -11.85 0.09
CA GLY A 3 35.80 -11.70 -1.01
C GLY A 3 34.33 -11.72 -0.56
N LEU A 4 34.02 -12.33 0.59
CA LEU A 4 32.66 -12.40 1.13
C LEU A 4 32.31 -11.12 1.89
N LEU A 5 33.29 -10.54 2.60
CA LEU A 5 33.18 -9.22 3.22
C LEU A 5 33.02 -8.10 2.18
N LEU A 6 33.74 -8.16 1.06
CA LEU A 6 33.60 -7.20 -0.04
C LEU A 6 32.22 -7.29 -0.73
N ARG A 7 31.65 -8.50 -0.86
CA ARG A 7 30.29 -8.69 -1.38
C ARG A 7 29.21 -8.21 -0.40
N LEU A 8 29.38 -8.45 0.89
CA LEU A 8 28.47 -7.90 1.91
C LEU A 8 28.54 -6.37 1.96
N SER A 9 29.74 -5.77 1.93
CA SER A 9 29.86 -4.32 1.91
C SER A 9 29.31 -3.68 0.64
N ALA A 10 29.40 -4.38 -0.50
CA ALA A 10 28.79 -3.95 -1.75
C ALA A 10 27.25 -4.05 -1.70
N LEU A 11 26.71 -5.16 -1.15
CA LEU A 11 25.28 -5.33 -0.92
C LEU A 11 24.71 -4.26 0.03
N ASP A 12 25.42 -3.95 1.11
CA ASP A 12 25.02 -2.89 2.06
C ASP A 12 25.09 -1.50 1.42
N ALA A 13 26.09 -1.24 0.57
CA ALA A 13 26.20 0.02 -0.17
C ALA A 13 25.10 0.18 -1.24
N ASP A 14 24.75 -0.90 -1.94
CA ASP A 14 23.69 -0.92 -2.94
C ASP A 14 22.31 -0.75 -2.28
N ALA A 15 22.08 -1.45 -1.16
CA ALA A 15 20.87 -1.28 -0.36
C ALA A 15 20.74 0.15 0.18
N ALA A 16 21.83 0.72 0.70
CA ALA A 16 21.85 2.11 1.15
C ALA A 16 21.58 3.09 0.01
N THR A 17 22.07 2.80 -1.20
CA THR A 17 21.81 3.63 -2.40
C THR A 17 20.36 3.54 -2.85
N ALA A 18 19.77 2.34 -2.86
CA ALA A 18 18.35 2.16 -3.15
C ALA A 18 17.45 2.89 -2.14
N VAL A 19 17.77 2.83 -0.84
CA VAL A 19 17.06 3.59 0.20
C VAL A 19 17.19 5.09 -0.03
N ARG A 20 18.35 5.60 -0.44
CA ARG A 20 18.54 7.02 -0.77
C ARG A 20 17.71 7.46 -1.98
N VAL A 21 17.65 6.64 -3.04
CA VAL A 21 16.81 6.90 -4.22
C VAL A 21 15.35 7.00 -3.79
N ILE A 22 14.87 6.02 -3.01
CA ILE A 22 13.51 6.03 -2.46
C ILE A 22 13.30 7.33 -1.67
N ALA A 23 14.11 7.56 -0.62
CA ALA A 23 14.02 8.72 0.26
C ALA A 23 14.03 10.05 -0.48
N HIS A 24 14.80 10.16 -1.56
CA HIS A 24 14.84 11.34 -2.43
C HIS A 24 13.46 11.64 -3.04
N PHE A 25 12.82 10.64 -3.67
CA PHE A 25 11.48 10.82 -4.23
C PHE A 25 10.42 10.98 -3.15
N GLN A 26 10.56 10.34 -1.98
CA GLN A 26 9.66 10.56 -0.85
C GLN A 26 9.73 12.01 -0.35
N ALA A 27 10.94 12.58 -0.28
CA ALA A 27 11.14 13.98 0.12
C ALA A 27 10.52 14.95 -0.90
N LEU A 28 10.66 14.67 -2.20
CA LEU A 28 10.01 15.44 -3.25
C LEU A 28 8.48 15.39 -3.12
N LEU A 29 7.91 14.20 -2.91
CA LEU A 29 6.46 14.01 -2.78
C LEU A 29 5.90 14.59 -1.47
N GLY A 30 6.66 14.53 -0.38
CA GLY A 30 6.28 15.08 0.93
C GLY A 30 6.34 16.60 1.03
N SER A 31 6.98 17.29 0.09
CA SER A 31 7.15 18.76 0.12
C SER A 31 5.88 19.55 -0.23
N GLY A 32 4.82 18.89 -0.73
CA GLY A 32 3.51 19.49 -0.99
C GLY A 32 3.41 20.37 -2.24
N ALA A 33 4.53 20.65 -2.93
CA ALA A 33 4.58 21.51 -4.13
C ALA A 33 5.44 20.90 -5.24
N LEU A 34 5.27 19.61 -5.52
CA LEU A 34 5.97 18.96 -6.62
C LEU A 34 5.45 19.50 -7.97
N ASP A 35 6.36 19.91 -8.85
CA ASP A 35 6.06 20.26 -10.23
C ASP A 35 6.92 19.45 -11.21
N ALA A 36 6.53 19.49 -12.50
CA ALA A 36 7.23 18.76 -13.57
C ALA A 36 8.71 19.14 -13.68
N ILE A 37 9.01 20.43 -13.48
CA ILE A 37 10.36 20.98 -13.59
C ILE A 37 11.26 20.44 -12.49
N SER A 38 10.82 20.51 -11.24
CA SER A 38 11.57 20.05 -10.08
C SER A 38 11.74 18.53 -10.10
N LEU A 39 10.71 17.79 -10.51
CA LEU A 39 10.79 16.34 -10.66
C LEU A 39 11.84 15.93 -11.71
N ALA A 40 11.78 16.50 -12.92
CA ALA A 40 12.74 16.18 -13.99
C ALA A 40 14.17 16.60 -13.61
N ARG A 41 14.35 17.81 -13.07
CA ARG A 41 15.66 18.33 -12.65
C ARG A 41 16.29 17.49 -11.54
N SER A 42 15.49 17.16 -10.51
CA SER A 42 15.96 16.39 -9.38
C SER A 42 16.29 14.95 -9.78
N THR A 43 15.49 14.37 -10.68
CA THR A 43 15.77 13.04 -11.24
C THR A 43 17.04 13.02 -12.07
N ALA A 44 17.30 14.06 -12.89
CA ALA A 44 18.53 14.16 -13.67
C ALA A 44 19.77 14.24 -12.77
N GLY A 45 19.70 15.01 -11.67
CA GLY A 45 20.76 15.08 -10.67
C GLY A 45 20.98 13.74 -9.95
N LEU A 46 19.91 13.04 -9.57
CA LEU A 46 19.97 11.74 -8.90
C LEU A 46 20.51 10.62 -9.81
N ALA A 47 20.10 10.62 -11.08
CA ALA A 47 20.51 9.62 -12.07
C ALA A 47 21.90 9.90 -12.67
N GLU A 48 22.45 11.10 -12.43
CA GLU A 48 23.70 11.58 -13.04
C GLU A 48 23.69 11.49 -14.58
N CYS A 49 22.49 11.60 -15.18
CA CYS A 49 22.29 11.67 -16.62
C CYS A 49 21.11 12.59 -16.95
N ALA A 50 20.88 12.87 -18.23
CA ALA A 50 19.71 13.66 -18.60
C ALA A 50 18.43 12.85 -18.34
N ALA A 51 17.40 13.50 -17.80
CA ALA A 51 16.12 12.90 -17.49
C ALA A 51 15.00 13.81 -17.97
N GLY A 52 13.89 13.21 -18.37
CA GLY A 52 12.73 13.97 -18.80
C GLY A 52 11.42 13.27 -18.53
N LEU A 53 10.36 14.07 -18.65
CA LEU A 53 9.00 13.61 -18.54
C LEU A 53 8.09 14.38 -19.49
N GLU A 54 7.04 13.68 -19.89
CA GLU A 54 5.94 14.17 -20.70
C GLU A 54 4.67 13.72 -19.99
N LEU A 55 3.91 14.68 -19.49
CA LEU A 55 2.64 14.42 -18.81
C LEU A 55 1.51 14.32 -19.84
N PRO A 56 0.43 13.59 -19.53
CA PRO A 56 -0.72 13.43 -20.44
C PRO A 56 -1.41 14.75 -20.86
N ASP A 57 -1.20 15.82 -20.10
CA ASP A 57 -1.70 17.17 -20.39
C ASP A 57 -0.79 18.00 -21.30
N GLY A 58 0.28 17.38 -21.82
CA GLY A 58 1.26 17.99 -22.73
C GLY A 58 2.38 18.77 -22.04
N ARG A 59 2.40 18.85 -20.69
CA ARG A 59 3.54 19.45 -19.98
C ARG A 59 4.77 18.57 -20.14
N THR A 60 5.85 19.14 -20.66
CA THR A 60 7.14 18.46 -20.80
C THR A 60 8.22 19.16 -19.99
N ALA A 61 9.16 18.37 -19.45
CA ALA A 61 10.35 18.89 -18.79
C ALA A 61 11.52 17.94 -19.05
N ARG A 62 12.68 18.50 -19.42
CA ARG A 62 13.91 17.75 -19.70
C ARG A 62 15.09 18.50 -19.13
N PHE A 63 15.92 17.82 -18.35
CA PHE A 63 17.04 18.41 -17.63
C PHE A 63 18.28 17.54 -17.71
N GLY A 64 19.44 18.17 -17.79
CA GLY A 64 20.74 17.50 -17.66
C GLY A 64 21.14 17.31 -16.18
N PRO A 65 22.16 16.49 -15.90
CA PRO A 65 22.58 16.17 -14.53
C PRO A 65 23.09 17.38 -13.73
N GLY A 66 23.57 18.41 -14.42
CA GLY A 66 23.94 19.69 -13.80
C GLY A 66 22.75 20.62 -13.49
N GLY A 67 21.51 20.18 -13.72
CA GLY A 67 20.30 20.95 -13.48
C GLY A 67 19.94 21.96 -14.58
N ALA A 68 20.66 21.97 -15.70
CA ALA A 68 20.35 22.79 -16.87
C ALA A 68 19.14 22.22 -17.64
N ALA A 69 18.19 23.08 -18.02
CA ALA A 69 17.10 22.70 -18.89
C ALA A 69 17.65 22.38 -20.29
N LEU A 70 17.22 21.27 -20.88
CA LEU A 70 17.63 20.85 -22.22
C LEU A 70 16.49 21.14 -23.21
N PRO A 71 16.76 21.80 -24.34
CA PRO A 71 15.75 22.11 -25.35
C PRO A 71 15.41 20.88 -26.20
N GLY A 72 14.17 20.82 -26.69
CA GLY A 72 13.72 19.84 -27.68
C GLY A 72 13.60 18.40 -27.18
N GLU A 73 13.15 17.53 -28.07
CA GLU A 73 13.00 16.09 -27.83
C GLU A 73 14.35 15.39 -27.56
N PRO A 74 14.37 14.31 -26.77
CA PRO A 74 15.56 13.50 -26.57
C PRO A 74 16.05 12.91 -27.90
N GLU A 75 17.33 13.07 -28.21
CA GLU A 75 17.94 12.43 -29.39
C GLU A 75 18.00 10.91 -29.24
N ALA A 76 18.21 10.42 -28.02
CA ALA A 76 18.18 9.00 -27.69
C ALA A 76 17.71 8.78 -26.24
N VAL A 77 16.71 7.92 -26.08
CA VAL A 77 16.22 7.47 -24.77
C VAL A 77 16.87 6.13 -24.44
N SER A 78 17.59 6.08 -23.32
CA SER A 78 18.24 4.85 -22.84
C SER A 78 17.26 3.89 -22.18
N GLN A 79 16.36 4.39 -21.35
CA GLN A 79 15.25 3.68 -20.73
C GLN A 79 14.11 4.64 -20.44
N GLY A 80 12.88 4.11 -20.36
CA GLY A 80 11.71 4.89 -19.99
C GLY A 80 10.59 4.03 -19.41
N ALA A 81 9.61 4.71 -18.82
CA ALA A 81 8.40 4.11 -18.28
C ALA A 81 7.17 4.91 -18.71
N GLU A 82 6.12 4.21 -19.14
CA GLU A 82 4.84 4.81 -19.53
C GLU A 82 4.00 5.18 -18.28
N LEU A 83 3.40 6.36 -18.30
CA LEU A 83 2.47 6.87 -17.28
C LEU A 83 1.01 6.56 -17.61
N GLY A 84 0.72 6.23 -18.87
CA GLY A 84 -0.62 6.02 -19.41
C GLY A 84 -0.58 6.00 -20.95
N PRO A 85 -1.70 6.26 -21.65
CA PRO A 85 -1.73 6.23 -23.12
C PRO A 85 -0.97 7.38 -23.80
N SER A 86 -0.63 8.45 -23.08
CA SER A 86 -0.02 9.67 -23.66
C SER A 86 1.05 10.34 -22.80
N GLY A 87 1.52 9.69 -21.72
CA GLY A 87 2.55 10.27 -20.85
C GLY A 87 3.66 9.27 -20.58
N ARG A 88 4.90 9.76 -20.44
CA ARG A 88 6.10 8.95 -20.25
C ARG A 88 7.14 9.67 -19.40
N VAL A 89 8.01 8.90 -18.76
CA VAL A 89 9.24 9.37 -18.12
C VAL A 89 10.43 8.63 -18.72
N TRP A 90 11.60 9.27 -18.80
CA TRP A 90 12.76 8.67 -19.43
C TRP A 90 14.10 9.15 -18.87
N LEU A 91 15.14 8.35 -19.13
CA LEU A 91 16.55 8.66 -18.89
C LEU A 91 17.34 8.60 -20.20
N GLU A 92 18.36 9.44 -20.33
CA GLU A 92 19.23 9.59 -21.50
C GLU A 92 20.69 9.32 -21.09
N ARG A 93 20.97 8.09 -20.67
CA ARG A 93 22.31 7.68 -20.26
C ARG A 93 23.20 7.48 -21.50
N PRO A 94 24.43 8.02 -21.54
CA PRO A 94 25.36 7.85 -22.67
C PRO A 94 25.97 6.43 -22.76
N GLY A 95 25.62 5.52 -21.84
CA GLY A 95 26.16 4.17 -21.71
C GLY A 95 25.08 3.16 -21.31
N PRO A 96 25.45 1.92 -20.92
CA PRO A 96 24.47 0.93 -20.49
C PRO A 96 23.67 1.41 -19.28
N PRO A 97 22.42 0.93 -19.08
CA PRO A 97 21.60 1.29 -17.93
C PRO A 97 22.35 1.09 -16.61
N GLY A 98 22.21 2.07 -15.72
CA GLY A 98 22.72 2.01 -14.36
C GLY A 98 21.93 1.01 -13.51
N PRO A 99 22.52 0.48 -12.43
CA PRO A 99 21.90 -0.55 -11.59
C PRO A 99 20.60 -0.09 -10.89
N PHE A 100 20.38 1.23 -10.78
CA PHE A 100 19.20 1.82 -10.15
C PHE A 100 18.28 2.54 -11.13
N ASP A 101 18.55 2.50 -12.44
CA ASP A 101 17.76 3.25 -13.43
C ASP A 101 16.30 2.80 -13.45
N GLU A 102 16.04 1.50 -13.30
CA GLU A 102 14.69 0.96 -13.18
C GLU A 102 13.97 1.48 -11.93
N LEU A 103 14.66 1.52 -10.77
CA LEU A 103 14.11 2.06 -9.52
C LEU A 103 13.83 3.57 -9.66
N ILE A 104 14.76 4.32 -10.26
CA ILE A 104 14.62 5.76 -10.49
C ILE A 104 13.43 6.03 -11.40
N LEU A 105 13.31 5.31 -12.52
CA LEU A 105 12.19 5.44 -13.45
C LEU A 105 10.86 5.03 -12.83
N GLU A 106 10.85 4.00 -11.99
CA GLU A 106 9.66 3.59 -11.25
C GLU A 106 9.18 4.69 -10.30
N TRP A 107 10.07 5.23 -9.46
CA TRP A 107 9.71 6.30 -8.54
C TRP A 107 9.41 7.62 -9.25
N MET A 108 10.13 7.94 -10.33
CA MET A 108 9.83 9.08 -11.18
C MET A 108 8.45 8.93 -11.81
N ALA A 109 8.07 7.74 -12.25
CA ALA A 109 6.74 7.48 -12.80
C ALA A 109 5.64 7.60 -11.74
N ILE A 110 5.86 7.07 -10.52
CA ILE A 110 4.95 7.24 -9.39
C ILE A 110 4.77 8.73 -9.08
N ALA A 111 5.86 9.47 -8.97
CA ALA A 111 5.84 10.90 -8.70
C ALA A 111 5.14 11.68 -9.82
N ALA A 112 5.44 11.38 -11.09
CA ALA A 112 4.82 12.03 -12.24
C ALA A 112 3.30 11.79 -12.30
N ARG A 113 2.82 10.60 -11.90
CA ARG A 113 1.37 10.32 -11.83
C ARG A 113 0.64 11.21 -10.83
N THR A 114 1.30 11.64 -9.74
CA THR A 114 0.69 12.60 -8.80
C THR A 114 0.55 14.00 -9.39
N LEU A 115 1.36 14.35 -10.40
CA LEU A 115 1.27 15.64 -11.10
C LEU A 115 0.12 15.69 -12.10
N CYS A 116 -0.36 14.53 -12.56
CA CYS A 116 -1.46 14.41 -13.51
C CYS A 116 -2.83 14.82 -12.93
N GLY A 117 -2.94 15.02 -11.61
CA GLY A 117 -4.19 15.41 -10.92
C GLY A 117 -4.19 16.77 -10.22
N GLY A 118 -3.19 17.63 -10.45
CA GLY A 118 -3.12 18.97 -9.85
C GLY A 118 -4.17 19.95 -10.39
N PRO A 119 -4.64 20.93 -9.58
CA PRO A 119 -5.61 21.93 -10.00
C PRO A 119 -4.95 22.91 -10.98
N THR A 120 -5.36 22.86 -12.25
CA THR A 120 -5.05 23.89 -13.22
C THR A 120 -5.85 25.15 -12.88
N PRO A 121 -5.23 26.34 -12.76
CA PRO A 121 -5.98 27.59 -12.80
C PRO A 121 -6.48 27.79 -14.24
N CYS A 122 -7.79 27.98 -14.39
CA CYS A 122 -8.50 28.37 -15.62
C CYS A 122 -8.65 27.31 -16.72
N ALA A 123 -9.40 26.24 -16.43
CA ALA A 123 -10.42 25.70 -17.35
C ALA A 123 -11.41 24.86 -16.53
N PRO A 124 -12.73 24.89 -16.79
CA PRO A 124 -13.63 23.90 -16.20
C PRO A 124 -13.14 22.50 -16.61
N PRO A 125 -13.12 21.52 -15.68
CA PRO A 125 -12.65 20.18 -16.01
C PRO A 125 -13.47 19.65 -17.19
N ALA A 126 -12.79 19.22 -18.25
CA ALA A 126 -13.44 18.49 -19.33
C ALA A 126 -14.16 17.27 -18.72
N PRO A 127 -15.38 16.93 -19.18
CA PRO A 127 -16.07 15.75 -18.69
C PRO A 127 -15.17 14.54 -18.90
N ARG A 128 -14.81 13.87 -17.79
CA ARG A 128 -13.99 12.66 -17.81
C ARG A 128 -14.74 11.58 -18.60
N THR A 129 -14.05 10.93 -19.54
CA THR A 129 -14.59 9.78 -20.27
C THR A 129 -14.82 8.64 -19.27
N PRO A 130 -16.01 8.02 -19.23
CA PRO A 130 -16.25 6.84 -18.39
C PRO A 130 -15.26 5.72 -18.75
N GLY A 131 -14.58 5.13 -17.76
CA GLY A 131 -13.73 3.94 -17.94
C GLY A 131 -12.21 4.13 -17.95
N GLN A 132 -11.66 5.27 -17.48
CA GLN A 132 -10.22 5.43 -17.27
C GLN A 132 -9.84 5.33 -15.77
N PRO A 133 -8.81 4.54 -15.39
CA PRO A 133 -8.34 4.46 -14.00
C PRO A 133 -7.89 5.83 -13.50
N GLY A 134 -8.39 6.26 -12.34
CA GLY A 134 -7.98 7.51 -11.70
C GLY A 134 -6.63 7.34 -11.00
N ALA A 135 -5.65 8.21 -11.29
CA ALA A 135 -4.46 8.29 -10.47
C ALA A 135 -4.83 8.73 -9.04
N PRO A 136 -4.19 8.19 -7.99
CA PRO A 136 -4.39 8.69 -6.64
C PRO A 136 -3.82 10.10 -6.50
N ASP A 137 -4.66 11.06 -6.10
CA ASP A 137 -4.21 12.43 -5.86
C ASP A 137 -4.02 12.69 -4.37
N ALA A 138 -3.04 13.52 -4.04
CA ALA A 138 -2.87 14.05 -2.70
C ALA A 138 -4.08 14.90 -2.30
N ALA A 139 -4.58 14.68 -1.10
CA ALA A 139 -5.69 15.41 -0.52
C ALA A 139 -5.18 16.37 0.56
N ASP A 140 -5.80 17.56 0.61
CA ASP A 140 -5.58 18.52 1.69
C ASP A 140 -5.94 17.87 3.04
N PRO A 141 -5.00 17.77 4.00
CA PRO A 141 -5.26 17.21 5.32
C PRO A 141 -6.41 17.90 6.06
N ALA A 142 -6.55 19.23 5.93
CA ALA A 142 -7.60 19.98 6.62
C ALA A 142 -8.99 19.64 6.09
N LEU A 143 -9.11 19.44 4.76
CA LEU A 143 -10.36 18.99 4.16
C LEU A 143 -10.69 17.55 4.56
N MET A 144 -9.70 16.65 4.64
CA MET A 144 -9.90 15.29 5.12
C MET A 144 -10.38 15.28 6.58
N GLU A 145 -9.75 16.06 7.46
CA GLU A 145 -10.18 16.21 8.85
C GLU A 145 -11.62 16.70 8.97
N LEU A 146 -11.99 17.66 8.12
CA LEU A 146 -13.36 18.18 8.07
C LEU A 146 -14.36 17.09 7.67
N VAL A 147 -14.04 16.29 6.63
CA VAL A 147 -14.88 15.16 6.19
C VAL A 147 -15.05 14.11 7.30
N LEU A 148 -14.01 13.84 8.08
CA LEU A 148 -14.04 12.84 9.16
C LEU A 148 -14.57 13.37 10.49
N SER A 149 -14.88 14.67 10.60
CA SER A 149 -15.33 15.28 11.85
C SER A 149 -16.79 14.97 12.16
N GLU A 150 -17.07 14.63 13.43
CA GLU A 150 -18.45 14.57 13.95
C GLU A 150 -19.01 15.94 14.33
N ARG A 151 -18.12 16.92 14.56
CA ARG A 151 -18.52 18.24 15.08
C ARG A 151 -19.02 19.17 13.99
N GLU A 152 -18.59 18.92 12.75
CA GLU A 152 -18.89 19.76 11.60
C GLU A 152 -20.25 19.42 11.02
N SER A 153 -20.90 20.44 10.44
CA SER A 153 -22.22 20.28 9.84
C SER A 153 -22.18 19.40 8.60
N ASP A 154 -23.31 18.78 8.25
CA ASP A 154 -23.47 18.06 6.97
C ASP A 154 -23.12 18.95 5.76
N HIS A 155 -23.43 20.25 5.85
CA HIS A 155 -23.14 21.20 4.79
C HIS A 155 -21.64 21.42 4.61
N ASP A 156 -20.90 21.62 5.71
CA ASP A 156 -19.46 21.82 5.67
C ASP A 156 -18.75 20.56 5.18
N ARG A 157 -19.17 19.38 5.64
CA ARG A 157 -18.64 18.09 5.17
C ARG A 157 -18.91 17.86 3.70
N ALA A 158 -20.13 18.13 3.23
CA ALA A 158 -20.47 18.08 1.81
C ALA A 158 -19.61 19.06 0.99
N ARG A 159 -19.33 20.25 1.52
CA ARG A 159 -18.44 21.23 0.87
C ARG A 159 -17.00 20.71 0.79
N ALA A 160 -16.45 20.15 1.87
CA ALA A 160 -15.11 19.59 1.85
C ALA A 160 -14.98 18.41 0.87
N LEU A 161 -15.97 17.52 0.81
CA LEU A 161 -16.04 16.45 -0.21
C LEU A 161 -15.97 17.01 -1.63
N ARG A 162 -16.75 18.06 -1.94
CA ARG A 162 -16.70 18.72 -3.25
C ARG A 162 -15.35 19.36 -3.54
N LEU A 163 -14.72 20.00 -2.55
CA LEU A 163 -13.37 20.58 -2.68
C LEU A 163 -12.29 19.50 -2.90
N LEU A 164 -12.51 18.30 -2.36
CA LEU A 164 -11.70 17.12 -2.65
C LEU A 164 -12.02 16.49 -4.02
N GLY A 165 -13.00 17.01 -4.77
CA GLY A 165 -13.39 16.50 -6.08
C GLY A 165 -14.29 15.25 -6.03
N LEU A 166 -14.94 15.01 -4.89
CA LEU A 166 -15.89 13.92 -4.67
C LEU A 166 -17.33 14.44 -4.77
N ALA A 167 -18.25 13.57 -5.15
CA ALA A 167 -19.70 13.85 -5.16
C ALA A 167 -20.32 13.41 -3.82
N PRO A 168 -20.86 14.33 -2.98
CA PRO A 168 -21.48 13.97 -1.70
C PRO A 168 -22.68 13.03 -1.82
N GLU A 169 -23.29 12.97 -3.00
CA GLU A 169 -24.48 12.18 -3.30
C GLU A 169 -24.14 10.71 -3.63
N LEU A 170 -22.87 10.42 -3.95
CA LEU A 170 -22.40 9.07 -4.26
C LEU A 170 -21.74 8.44 -3.02
N PRO A 171 -21.90 7.13 -2.80
CA PRO A 171 -21.25 6.47 -1.68
C PRO A 171 -19.74 6.40 -1.88
N LEU A 172 -19.01 6.19 -0.78
CA LEU A 172 -17.56 6.05 -0.77
C LEU A 172 -17.10 5.00 0.24
N ARG A 173 -15.84 4.60 0.12
CA ARG A 173 -15.12 3.77 1.09
C ARG A 173 -13.90 4.50 1.60
N MET A 174 -13.58 4.27 2.87
CA MET A 174 -12.30 4.64 3.44
C MET A 174 -11.34 3.45 3.42
N VAL A 175 -10.07 3.72 3.19
CA VAL A 175 -9.00 2.72 3.31
C VAL A 175 -7.92 3.26 4.24
N ALA A 176 -7.54 2.47 5.23
CA ALA A 176 -6.48 2.78 6.17
C ALA A 176 -5.24 1.95 5.81
N VAL A 177 -4.14 2.61 5.51
CA VAL A 177 -2.87 1.98 5.14
C VAL A 177 -1.85 2.23 6.24
N ARG A 178 -1.14 1.17 6.66
CA ARG A 178 -0.01 1.26 7.58
C ARG A 178 1.20 0.56 6.97
N GLY A 179 2.29 1.31 6.83
CA GLY A 179 3.58 0.80 6.41
C GLY A 179 4.55 0.52 7.54
N ALA A 180 5.82 0.37 7.19
CA ALA A 180 6.91 0.30 8.16
C ALA A 180 7.09 1.66 8.86
N PRO A 181 7.50 1.72 10.15
CA PRO A 181 7.62 2.98 10.89
C PRO A 181 8.58 4.01 10.27
N ALA A 182 9.54 3.54 9.47
CA ALA A 182 10.54 4.38 8.81
C ALA A 182 10.07 4.99 7.48
N VAL A 183 8.89 4.59 6.97
CA VAL A 183 8.36 4.99 5.67
C VAL A 183 7.08 5.80 5.86
N ASP A 184 6.87 6.82 5.01
CA ASP A 184 5.64 7.62 5.03
C ASP A 184 4.43 6.78 4.58
N ALA A 185 3.48 6.56 5.49
CA ALA A 185 2.29 5.75 5.24
C ALA A 185 1.36 6.34 4.16
N GLY A 186 1.34 7.67 3.98
CA GLY A 186 0.61 8.31 2.89
C GLY A 186 1.24 7.97 1.53
N LEU A 187 2.55 7.91 1.47
CA LEU A 187 3.26 7.54 0.24
C LEU A 187 3.12 6.05 -0.09
N ASP A 188 3.20 5.19 0.92
CA ASP A 188 2.90 3.76 0.79
C ASP A 188 1.47 3.54 0.24
N ALA A 189 0.50 4.35 0.68
CA ALA A 189 -0.85 4.32 0.16
C ALA A 189 -0.91 4.75 -1.31
N VAL A 190 -0.29 5.88 -1.69
CA VAL A 190 -0.22 6.33 -3.10
C VAL A 190 0.40 5.25 -3.99
N ALA A 191 1.53 4.67 -3.58
CA ALA A 191 2.22 3.62 -4.33
C ALA A 191 1.39 2.33 -4.44
N LEU A 192 0.65 1.96 -3.40
CA LEU A 192 -0.27 0.82 -3.44
C LEU A 192 -1.44 1.08 -4.40
N LEU A 193 -2.08 2.24 -4.32
CA LEU A 193 -3.26 2.59 -5.11
C LEU A 193 -2.91 2.76 -6.59
N GLY A 194 -1.75 3.36 -6.89
CA GLY A 194 -1.23 3.47 -8.25
C GLY A 194 -0.93 2.12 -8.91
N ARG A 195 -0.59 1.09 -8.12
CA ARG A 195 -0.43 -0.30 -8.58
C ARG A 195 -1.76 -1.03 -8.72
N ALA A 196 -2.70 -0.78 -7.81
CA ALA A 196 -4.02 -1.40 -7.84
C ALA A 196 -4.85 -0.95 -9.04
N GLY A 197 -4.61 0.27 -9.56
CA GLY A 197 -5.25 0.76 -10.78
C GLY A 197 -6.76 0.84 -10.66
N LEU A 198 -7.26 1.34 -9.54
CA LEU A 198 -8.70 1.40 -9.27
C LEU A 198 -9.41 2.34 -10.25
N GLU A 199 -10.53 1.87 -10.80
CA GLU A 199 -11.48 2.72 -11.53
C GLU A 199 -12.34 3.49 -10.52
N ALA A 200 -11.74 4.44 -9.81
CA ALA A 200 -12.40 5.25 -8.78
C ALA A 200 -11.73 6.61 -8.64
N VAL A 201 -12.45 7.59 -8.06
CA VAL A 201 -11.81 8.81 -7.56
C VAL A 201 -11.12 8.48 -6.25
N VAL A 202 -9.79 8.66 -6.22
CA VAL A 202 -8.96 8.29 -5.08
C VAL A 202 -8.26 9.52 -4.52
N ARG A 203 -8.37 9.72 -3.21
CA ARG A 203 -7.79 10.85 -2.48
C ARG A 203 -7.01 10.35 -1.29
N VAL A 204 -5.74 10.73 -1.19
CA VAL A 204 -4.83 10.20 -0.17
C VAL A 204 -4.26 11.33 0.67
N THR A 205 -4.28 11.18 1.98
CA THR A 205 -3.54 12.05 2.88
C THR A 205 -2.86 11.24 3.97
N ARG A 206 -1.89 11.86 4.67
CA ARG A 206 -1.28 11.26 5.84
C ARG A 206 -1.98 11.78 7.09
N THR A 207 -2.45 10.87 7.94
CA THR A 207 -2.99 11.21 9.25
C THR A 207 -2.20 10.46 10.31
N GLY A 208 -1.26 11.11 10.98
CA GLY A 208 -0.38 10.46 11.95
C GLY A 208 0.46 9.32 11.32
N PRO A 209 0.35 8.07 11.84
CA PRO A 209 1.06 6.91 11.29
C PRO A 209 0.32 6.23 10.10
N TRP A 210 -0.78 6.83 9.62
CA TRP A 210 -1.66 6.23 8.61
C TRP A 210 -1.59 6.95 7.27
N GLY A 211 -1.70 6.18 6.20
CA GLY A 211 -2.24 6.66 4.94
C GLY A 211 -3.76 6.56 4.98
N THR A 212 -4.43 7.71 4.99
CA THR A 212 -5.88 7.86 4.98
C THR A 212 -6.33 8.05 3.54
N VAL A 213 -7.19 7.15 3.06
CA VAL A 213 -7.58 7.11 1.65
C VAL A 213 -9.10 7.15 1.54
N LEU A 214 -9.60 8.04 0.70
CA LEU A 214 -10.98 8.08 0.21
C LEU A 214 -11.04 7.42 -1.17
N VAL A 215 -11.94 6.48 -1.35
CA VAL A 215 -12.21 5.80 -2.63
C VAL A 215 -13.69 5.96 -2.95
N GLN A 216 -14.02 6.74 -3.98
CA GLN A 216 -15.38 6.87 -4.49
C GLN A 216 -15.49 6.18 -5.84
N PRO A 217 -16.14 5.01 -5.91
CA PRO A 217 -16.34 4.31 -7.18
C PRO A 217 -17.34 5.08 -8.07
N PRO A 218 -17.22 4.94 -9.40
CA PRO A 218 -18.17 5.54 -10.34
C PRO A 218 -19.54 4.85 -10.28
N ASP A 219 -19.57 3.57 -9.95
CA ASP A 219 -20.77 2.76 -9.77
C ASP A 219 -20.93 2.39 -8.29
N PRO A 220 -22.03 2.74 -7.61
CA PRO A 220 -22.30 2.29 -6.24
C PRO A 220 -22.45 0.77 -6.11
N ALA A 221 -22.66 0.03 -7.20
CA ALA A 221 -22.65 -1.42 -7.21
C ALA A 221 -21.24 -2.02 -7.38
N ALA A 222 -20.20 -1.19 -7.48
CA ALA A 222 -18.83 -1.66 -7.62
C ALA A 222 -18.39 -2.53 -6.44
N ASP A 223 -17.66 -3.60 -6.76
CA ASP A 223 -17.06 -4.48 -5.77
C ASP A 223 -16.08 -3.73 -4.86
N SER A 224 -15.82 -4.31 -3.69
CA SER A 224 -14.80 -3.82 -2.78
C SER A 224 -13.44 -3.67 -3.49
N PRO A 225 -12.64 -2.63 -3.18
CA PRO A 225 -11.27 -2.50 -3.72
C PRO A 225 -10.32 -3.55 -3.15
N ALA A 226 -10.72 -4.32 -2.12
CA ALA A 226 -9.84 -5.25 -1.42
C ALA A 226 -9.18 -6.32 -2.32
N PRO A 227 -9.86 -6.97 -3.30
CA PRO A 227 -9.21 -7.91 -4.21
C PRO A 227 -8.11 -7.26 -5.07
N ALA A 228 -8.36 -6.05 -5.60
CA ALA A 228 -7.37 -5.31 -6.37
C ALA A 228 -6.17 -4.88 -5.51
N LEU A 229 -6.43 -4.43 -4.28
CA LEU A 229 -5.37 -4.12 -3.31
C LEU A 229 -4.56 -5.37 -2.93
N ARG A 230 -5.19 -6.53 -2.73
CA ARG A 230 -4.49 -7.80 -2.48
C ARG A 230 -3.61 -8.19 -3.66
N ALA A 231 -4.11 -8.03 -4.89
CA ALA A 231 -3.32 -8.26 -6.09
C ALA A 231 -2.11 -7.32 -6.16
N ALA A 232 -2.30 -6.02 -5.85
CA ALA A 232 -1.21 -5.03 -5.84
C ALA A 232 -0.16 -5.29 -4.74
N VAL A 233 -0.55 -5.85 -3.59
CA VAL A 233 0.39 -6.33 -2.56
C VAL A 233 1.09 -7.63 -3.01
N ALA A 234 0.38 -8.51 -3.72
CA ALA A 234 0.89 -9.81 -4.17
C ALA A 234 1.79 -9.73 -5.40
N ASP A 235 1.66 -8.66 -6.19
CA ASP A 235 2.43 -8.41 -7.40
C ASP A 235 3.49 -7.31 -7.18
N PRO A 236 4.67 -7.64 -6.64
CA PRO A 236 5.79 -6.71 -6.51
C PRO A 236 6.60 -6.57 -7.80
N ARG A 237 6.03 -6.76 -9.01
CA ARG A 237 6.79 -6.70 -10.27
C ARG A 237 7.17 -5.27 -10.67
N ARG A 238 8.31 -4.84 -10.14
CA ARG A 238 9.32 -3.83 -10.55
C ARG A 238 9.79 -3.14 -9.28
N GLY A 239 11.10 -3.09 -9.07
CA GLY A 239 11.69 -2.50 -7.87
C GLY A 239 12.69 -3.43 -7.14
N PRO A 240 13.82 -2.90 -6.64
CA PRO A 240 14.83 -3.64 -5.88
C PRO A 240 14.27 -4.14 -4.54
N ASP A 241 14.99 -5.06 -3.89
CA ASP A 241 14.54 -5.80 -2.70
C ASP A 241 13.99 -4.92 -1.56
N VAL A 242 14.42 -3.67 -1.46
CA VAL A 242 13.92 -2.67 -0.48
C VAL A 242 12.42 -2.36 -0.67
N ALA A 243 11.94 -2.25 -1.91
CA ALA A 243 10.52 -2.00 -2.21
C ALA A 243 9.65 -3.24 -1.92
N ARG A 244 10.22 -4.45 -2.09
CA ARG A 244 9.58 -5.71 -1.69
C ARG A 244 9.45 -5.81 -0.18
N ASP A 245 10.47 -5.41 0.56
CA ASP A 245 10.44 -5.40 2.03
C ASP A 245 9.46 -4.38 2.60
N ALA A 246 9.32 -3.22 1.96
CA ALA A 246 8.28 -2.25 2.30
C ALA A 246 6.88 -2.82 2.03
N ALA A 247 6.64 -3.40 0.85
CA ALA A 247 5.36 -4.03 0.50
C ALA A 247 5.00 -5.21 1.43
N ARG A 248 6.00 -5.98 1.87
CA ARG A 248 5.83 -7.04 2.88
C ARG A 248 5.45 -6.50 4.25
N ARG A 249 5.64 -5.22 4.55
CA ARG A 249 5.29 -4.62 5.84
C ARG A 249 3.95 -3.88 5.81
N LEU A 250 3.33 -3.77 4.63
CA LEU A 250 2.02 -3.13 4.48
C LEU A 250 0.93 -3.93 5.18
N ARG A 251 0.09 -3.19 5.88
CA ARG A 251 -1.22 -3.62 6.36
C ARG A 251 -2.25 -2.62 5.88
N VAL A 252 -3.37 -3.12 5.42
CA VAL A 252 -4.45 -2.34 4.82
C VAL A 252 -5.78 -2.81 5.39
N GLY A 253 -6.57 -1.87 5.85
CA GLY A 253 -7.97 -2.09 6.22
C GLY A 253 -8.88 -1.33 5.28
N VAL A 254 -9.88 -2.02 4.73
CA VAL A 254 -10.89 -1.44 3.84
C VAL A 254 -12.21 -1.36 4.61
N GLY A 255 -12.78 -0.15 4.69
CA GLY A 255 -14.09 0.08 5.28
C GLY A 255 -15.24 -0.28 4.34
N GLY A 256 -16.44 -0.36 4.89
CA GLY A 256 -17.68 -0.60 4.15
C GLY A 256 -18.03 0.56 3.22
N LEU A 257 -18.86 0.28 2.21
CA LEU A 257 -19.42 1.29 1.33
C LEU A 257 -20.53 2.05 2.06
N VAL A 258 -20.36 3.35 2.23
CA VAL A 258 -21.27 4.20 3.02
C VAL A 258 -21.67 5.45 2.23
N PRO A 259 -22.79 6.11 2.56
CA PRO A 259 -23.06 7.47 2.09
C PRO A 259 -21.87 8.38 2.40
N ALA A 260 -21.55 9.34 1.51
CA ALA A 260 -20.33 10.14 1.67
C ALA A 260 -20.23 10.90 2.99
N LEU A 261 -21.36 11.37 3.53
CA LEU A 261 -21.41 12.07 4.82
C LEU A 261 -21.16 11.15 6.03
N ALA A 262 -21.23 9.83 5.84
CA ALA A 262 -20.87 8.81 6.83
C ALA A 262 -19.43 8.30 6.64
N ALA A 263 -18.56 9.04 5.93
CA ALA A 263 -17.16 8.68 5.71
C ALA A 263 -16.42 8.26 6.99
N ARG A 264 -16.73 8.91 8.13
CA ARG A 264 -16.18 8.55 9.43
C ARG A 264 -16.48 7.11 9.84
N ASP A 265 -17.68 6.60 9.57
CA ASP A 265 -18.06 5.23 9.92
C ASP A 265 -17.23 4.23 9.10
N SER A 266 -17.06 4.51 7.79
CA SER A 266 -16.18 3.72 6.94
C SER A 266 -14.72 3.81 7.39
N TRP A 267 -14.26 4.97 7.89
CA TRP A 267 -12.92 5.11 8.46
C TRP A 267 -12.74 4.27 9.72
N ALA A 268 -13.70 4.30 10.64
CA ALA A 268 -13.67 3.46 11.84
C ALA A 268 -13.65 1.97 11.48
N GLN A 269 -14.46 1.56 10.51
CA GLN A 269 -14.48 0.21 9.95
C GLN A 269 -13.15 -0.18 9.31
N ALA A 270 -12.52 0.74 8.56
CA ALA A 270 -11.20 0.53 7.96
C ALA A 270 -10.12 0.35 9.03
N CYS A 271 -10.12 1.16 10.08
CA CYS A 271 -9.22 0.98 11.23
C CYS A 271 -9.47 -0.37 11.93
N THR A 272 -10.72 -0.76 12.14
CA THR A 272 -11.08 -2.08 12.68
C THR A 272 -10.53 -3.19 11.79
N ALA A 273 -10.79 -3.15 10.48
CA ALA A 273 -10.31 -4.15 9.54
C ALA A 273 -8.77 -4.23 9.54
N LEU A 274 -8.08 -3.09 9.59
CA LEU A 274 -6.62 -3.02 9.61
C LEU A 274 -6.00 -3.80 10.77
N ARG A 275 -6.68 -3.92 11.92
CA ARG A 275 -6.21 -4.73 13.05
C ARG A 275 -6.24 -6.24 12.77
N PHE A 276 -7.04 -6.70 11.82
CA PHE A 276 -7.05 -8.08 11.35
C PHE A 276 -5.98 -8.36 10.28
N ALA A 277 -5.42 -7.32 9.68
CA ALA A 277 -4.43 -7.43 8.62
C ALA A 277 -3.06 -7.86 9.16
N VAL A 278 -2.38 -8.74 8.42
CA VAL A 278 -1.09 -9.33 8.78
C VAL A 278 -0.07 -8.97 7.70
N ALA A 279 1.00 -8.30 8.10
CA ALA A 279 2.13 -8.02 7.23
C ALA A 279 2.79 -9.33 6.76
N GLY A 280 3.36 -9.34 5.56
CA GLY A 280 4.21 -10.41 5.02
C GLY A 280 3.46 -11.48 4.24
N SER A 281 2.13 -11.50 4.32
CA SER A 281 1.24 -12.38 3.55
C SER A 281 0.32 -11.53 2.68
N PRO A 282 0.47 -11.49 1.35
CA PRO A 282 -0.34 -10.60 0.50
C PRO A 282 -1.85 -10.76 0.65
N ARG A 283 -2.32 -11.99 0.90
CA ARG A 283 -3.73 -12.28 1.14
C ARG A 283 -4.23 -11.72 2.47
N GLU A 284 -3.39 -11.70 3.50
CA GLU A 284 -3.74 -11.25 4.84
C GLU A 284 -3.32 -9.81 5.11
N ALA A 285 -2.50 -9.20 4.26
CA ALA A 285 -2.08 -7.81 4.33
C ALA A 285 -3.25 -6.84 4.09
N VAL A 286 -4.33 -7.30 3.43
CA VAL A 286 -5.54 -6.51 3.18
C VAL A 286 -6.75 -7.18 3.81
N ALA A 287 -7.28 -6.56 4.85
CA ALA A 287 -8.52 -6.94 5.50
C ALA A 287 -9.67 -6.06 4.99
N ASP A 288 -10.79 -6.69 4.66
CA ASP A 288 -11.99 -6.02 4.17
C ASP A 288 -13.09 -6.15 5.22
N HIS A 289 -13.58 -5.02 5.73
CA HIS A 289 -14.58 -4.98 6.78
C HIS A 289 -15.85 -5.75 6.40
N ASP A 290 -16.34 -5.59 5.16
CA ASP A 290 -17.56 -6.27 4.70
C ASP A 290 -17.38 -7.80 4.66
N ALA A 291 -16.15 -8.27 4.43
CA ALA A 291 -15.82 -9.69 4.41
C ALA A 291 -15.54 -10.29 5.80
N LEU A 292 -15.27 -9.45 6.82
CA LEU A 292 -15.04 -9.92 8.20
C LEU A 292 -16.35 -10.39 8.86
N GLY A 293 -17.49 -9.81 8.48
CA GLY A 293 -18.79 -10.15 9.06
C GLY A 293 -18.80 -10.06 10.60
N PRO A 294 -19.44 -11.00 11.32
CA PRO A 294 -19.55 -10.96 12.77
C PRO A 294 -18.22 -10.98 13.53
N VAL A 295 -17.15 -11.49 12.91
CA VAL A 295 -15.82 -11.54 13.53
C VAL A 295 -15.26 -10.14 13.81
N ALA A 296 -15.69 -9.12 13.05
CA ALA A 296 -15.29 -7.74 13.28
C ALA A 296 -15.58 -7.26 14.73
N LEU A 297 -16.64 -7.79 15.36
CA LEU A 297 -17.02 -7.48 16.76
C LEU A 297 -15.95 -7.90 17.79
N LEU A 298 -15.05 -8.83 17.43
CA LEU A 298 -13.92 -9.14 18.31
C LEU A 298 -13.00 -7.93 18.52
N ALA A 299 -12.98 -6.97 17.59
CA ALA A 299 -12.19 -5.75 17.72
C ALA A 299 -12.71 -4.81 18.82
N ASP A 300 -13.98 -4.94 19.22
CA ASP A 300 -14.56 -4.16 20.33
C ASP A 300 -14.07 -4.65 21.69
N ILE A 301 -13.50 -5.87 21.74
CA ILE A 301 -12.91 -6.41 22.96
C ILE A 301 -11.57 -5.71 23.21
N PRO A 302 -11.29 -5.23 24.43
CA PRO A 302 -10.02 -4.59 24.78
C PRO A 302 -8.81 -5.48 24.42
N ALA A 303 -7.80 -4.87 23.80
CA ALA A 303 -6.63 -5.58 23.28
C ALA A 303 -5.90 -6.38 24.38
N GLU A 304 -5.82 -5.83 25.59
CA GLU A 304 -5.18 -6.45 26.75
C GLU A 304 -5.93 -7.73 27.17
N ARG A 305 -7.27 -7.73 27.04
CA ARG A 305 -8.09 -8.90 27.35
C ARG A 305 -7.85 -10.01 26.32
N LEU A 306 -7.76 -9.65 25.04
CA LEU A 306 -7.46 -10.61 23.97
C LEU A 306 -6.03 -11.17 24.09
N ALA A 307 -5.05 -10.31 24.37
CA ALA A 307 -3.66 -10.71 24.61
C ALA A 307 -3.49 -11.55 25.90
N ALA A 308 -4.43 -11.46 26.84
CA ALA A 308 -4.41 -12.26 28.07
C ALA A 308 -4.95 -13.68 27.88
N LEU A 309 -5.62 -13.98 26.77
CA LEU A 309 -6.15 -15.32 26.50
C LEU A 309 -4.99 -16.35 26.44
N PRO A 310 -5.13 -17.52 27.09
CA PRO A 310 -4.10 -18.55 27.08
C PRO A 310 -3.63 -18.93 25.68
N GLU A 311 -4.56 -19.06 24.75
CA GLU A 311 -4.32 -19.48 23.38
C GLU A 311 -3.59 -18.40 22.58
N ALA A 312 -3.92 -17.13 22.80
CA ALA A 312 -3.19 -16.01 22.19
C ALA A 312 -1.73 -15.99 22.66
N ARG A 313 -1.50 -16.16 23.97
CA ARG A 313 -0.14 -16.25 24.55
C ARG A 313 0.64 -17.46 24.07
N GLN A 314 -0.02 -18.61 23.93
CA GLN A 314 0.59 -19.83 23.38
C GLN A 314 1.01 -19.60 21.92
N LEU A 315 0.15 -18.99 21.10
CA LEU A 315 0.49 -18.64 19.73
C LEU A 315 1.61 -17.59 19.64
N ASP A 316 1.67 -16.62 20.56
CA ASP A 316 2.80 -15.68 20.65
C ASP A 316 4.10 -16.39 21.04
N ALA A 317 4.05 -17.34 21.98
CA ALA A 317 5.20 -18.15 22.35
C ALA A 317 5.68 -19.00 21.18
N LEU A 318 4.77 -19.54 20.35
CA LEU A 318 5.13 -20.24 19.11
C LEU A 318 5.75 -19.30 18.08
N ALA A 319 5.20 -18.10 17.91
CA ALA A 319 5.72 -17.10 16.97
C ALA A 319 7.15 -16.66 17.33
N ALA A 320 7.48 -16.59 18.61
CA ALA A 320 8.81 -16.21 19.10
C ALA A 320 9.90 -17.29 18.89
N GLN A 321 9.54 -18.52 18.53
CA GLN A 321 10.50 -19.59 18.24
C GLN A 321 11.18 -19.39 16.88
N PRO A 322 12.34 -20.04 16.62
CA PRO A 322 12.96 -20.04 15.30
C PRO A 322 11.98 -20.53 14.23
N ASN A 323 11.76 -19.71 13.19
CA ASN A 323 10.76 -19.94 12.14
C ASN A 323 9.29 -19.95 12.63
N GLY A 324 9.01 -19.38 13.80
CA GLY A 324 7.67 -19.29 14.38
C GLY A 324 6.66 -18.57 13.48
N ASP A 325 7.08 -17.53 12.76
CA ASP A 325 6.23 -16.84 11.78
C ASP A 325 5.67 -17.78 10.71
N LEU A 326 6.48 -18.71 10.20
CA LEU A 326 6.04 -19.72 9.25
C LEU A 326 5.09 -20.74 9.89
N THR A 327 5.23 -21.02 11.19
CA THR A 327 4.31 -21.88 11.93
C THR A 327 2.94 -21.23 12.07
N ILE A 328 2.90 -19.94 12.42
CA ILE A 328 1.65 -19.17 12.47
C ILE A 328 1.02 -19.02 11.09
N ALA A 329 1.83 -18.77 10.05
CA ALA A 329 1.34 -18.72 8.67
C ALA A 329 0.75 -20.07 8.21
N ALA A 330 1.39 -21.19 8.57
CA ALA A 330 0.87 -22.54 8.31
C ALA A 330 -0.48 -22.78 8.99
N LEU A 331 -0.63 -22.37 10.25
CA LEU A 331 -1.92 -22.46 10.96
C LEU A 331 -2.99 -21.62 10.28
N ALA A 332 -2.67 -20.37 9.92
CA ALA A 332 -3.62 -19.45 9.28
C ALA A 332 -4.07 -19.98 7.91
N ALA A 333 -3.13 -20.44 7.07
CA ALA A 333 -3.42 -21.04 5.78
C ALA A 333 -4.26 -22.32 5.92
N PHE A 334 -3.99 -23.15 6.93
CA PHE A 334 -4.79 -24.36 7.18
C PHE A 334 -6.20 -24.04 7.68
N CYS A 335 -6.38 -23.07 8.59
CA CYS A 335 -7.71 -22.67 9.06
C CYS A 335 -8.59 -22.16 7.91
N ARG A 336 -8.02 -21.45 6.94
CA ARG A 336 -8.73 -21.00 5.73
C ARG A 336 -9.09 -22.13 4.77
N THR A 337 -8.12 -22.98 4.46
CA THR A 337 -8.25 -23.97 3.36
C THR A 337 -8.85 -25.31 3.82
N GLY A 338 -8.73 -25.64 5.10
CA GLY A 338 -9.04 -26.97 5.63
C GLY A 338 -8.18 -28.10 5.05
N SER A 339 -7.12 -27.79 4.28
CA SER A 339 -6.36 -28.76 3.50
C SER A 339 -4.86 -28.51 3.57
N LEU A 340 -4.11 -29.53 4.00
CA LEU A 340 -2.65 -29.49 4.03
C LEU A 340 -2.05 -29.16 2.66
N ARG A 341 -2.62 -29.71 1.58
CA ARG A 341 -2.11 -29.51 0.23
C ARG A 341 -2.32 -28.09 -0.25
N GLN A 342 -3.49 -27.51 0.01
CA GLN A 342 -3.79 -26.13 -0.38
C GLN A 342 -3.01 -25.13 0.47
N ALA A 343 -2.90 -25.35 1.79
CA ALA A 343 -2.06 -24.54 2.68
C ALA A 343 -0.58 -24.57 2.24
N ALA A 344 -0.07 -25.75 1.88
CA ALA A 344 1.29 -25.90 1.37
C ALA A 344 1.52 -25.18 0.04
N ALA A 345 0.54 -25.24 -0.88
CA ALA A 345 0.60 -24.51 -2.14
C ALA A 345 0.58 -22.98 -1.93
N GLU A 346 -0.25 -22.47 -1.01
CA GLU A 346 -0.31 -21.04 -0.67
C GLU A 346 1.01 -20.53 -0.07
N LEU A 347 1.69 -21.36 0.72
CA LEU A 347 2.95 -21.00 1.38
C LEU A 347 4.20 -21.38 0.58
N HIS A 348 4.04 -21.98 -0.60
CA HIS A 348 5.14 -22.56 -1.39
C HIS A 348 6.02 -23.53 -0.57
N LEU A 349 5.40 -24.32 0.29
CA LEU A 349 6.05 -25.33 1.12
C LEU A 349 5.68 -26.75 0.66
N HIS A 350 6.44 -27.74 1.12
CA HIS A 350 6.01 -29.13 1.01
C HIS A 350 4.92 -29.45 2.05
N HIS A 351 3.96 -30.29 1.69
CA HIS A 351 2.83 -30.64 2.57
C HIS A 351 3.29 -31.29 3.89
N SER A 352 4.38 -32.06 3.89
CA SER A 352 4.96 -32.62 5.13
C SER A 352 5.52 -31.54 6.06
N SER A 353 6.09 -30.46 5.51
CA SER A 353 6.60 -29.31 6.27
C SER A 353 5.47 -28.54 6.94
N VAL A 354 4.31 -28.43 6.29
CA VAL A 354 3.09 -27.86 6.88
C VAL A 354 2.56 -28.78 7.98
N ALA A 355 2.45 -30.08 7.71
CA ALA A 355 1.97 -31.05 8.69
C ALA A 355 2.81 -31.06 9.99
N ALA A 356 4.14 -31.02 9.88
CA ALA A 356 5.04 -30.98 11.03
C ALA A 356 4.84 -29.70 11.88
N ARG A 357 4.63 -28.55 11.24
CA ARG A 357 4.33 -27.28 11.93
C ARG A 357 2.99 -27.32 12.65
N LEU A 358 1.96 -27.85 11.98
CA LEU A 358 0.63 -27.98 12.59
C LEU A 358 0.64 -28.95 13.76
N ALA A 359 1.41 -30.05 13.71
CA ALA A 359 1.58 -30.94 14.85
C ALA A 359 2.20 -30.24 16.07
N HIS A 360 3.12 -29.30 15.84
CA HIS A 360 3.69 -28.47 16.91
C HIS A 360 2.64 -27.51 17.51
N VAL A 361 1.76 -26.93 16.69
CA VAL A 361 0.63 -26.13 17.15
C VAL A 361 -0.37 -26.96 17.96
N GLU A 362 -0.73 -28.15 17.46
CA GLU A 362 -1.65 -29.08 18.13
C GLU A 362 -1.11 -29.49 19.51
N ALA A 363 0.20 -29.75 19.62
CA ALA A 363 0.86 -30.06 20.88
C ALA A 363 0.84 -28.88 21.88
N ALA A 364 1.00 -27.65 21.38
CA ALA A 364 1.02 -26.45 22.22
C ALA A 364 -0.38 -26.03 22.71
N LEU A 365 -1.40 -26.13 21.84
CA LEU A 365 -2.78 -25.71 22.14
C LEU A 365 -3.62 -26.84 22.77
N GLY A 366 -3.18 -28.10 22.66
CA GLY A 366 -3.97 -29.26 23.08
C GLY A 366 -5.16 -29.56 22.15
N TRP A 367 -5.14 -29.03 20.94
CA TRP A 367 -6.23 -29.12 19.96
C TRP A 367 -5.92 -30.10 18.84
N ARG A 368 -6.96 -30.61 18.18
CA ARG A 368 -6.85 -31.42 16.95
C ARG A 368 -7.43 -30.64 15.79
N LEU A 369 -6.63 -30.05 14.93
CA LEU A 369 -7.08 -29.13 13.87
C LEU A 369 -7.90 -29.81 12.75
N ARG A 370 -7.86 -31.14 12.68
CA ARG A 370 -8.78 -31.91 11.83
C ARG A 370 -10.23 -31.82 12.32
N ASP A 371 -10.43 -31.65 13.62
CA ASP A 371 -11.74 -31.39 14.21
C ASP A 371 -12.22 -29.97 13.81
N PRO A 372 -13.40 -29.84 13.19
CA PRO A 372 -13.95 -28.55 12.82
C PRO A 372 -14.08 -27.56 13.99
N GLU A 373 -14.43 -28.02 15.19
CA GLU A 373 -14.62 -27.16 16.36
C GLU A 373 -13.28 -26.59 16.83
N HIS A 374 -12.27 -27.45 17.01
CA HIS A 374 -10.92 -27.01 17.35
C HIS A 374 -10.31 -26.10 16.27
N ARG A 375 -10.57 -26.36 14.99
CA ARG A 375 -10.10 -25.49 13.91
C ARG A 375 -10.76 -24.11 13.98
N PHE A 376 -12.05 -24.06 14.31
CA PHE A 376 -12.76 -22.79 14.53
C PHE A 376 -12.15 -22.02 15.71
N HIS A 377 -11.90 -22.68 16.85
CA HIS A 377 -11.22 -22.06 17.98
C HIS A 377 -9.80 -21.58 17.64
N ALA A 378 -9.04 -22.34 16.84
CA ALA A 378 -7.73 -21.91 16.35
C ALA A 378 -7.81 -20.66 15.47
N HIS A 379 -8.86 -20.56 14.64
CA HIS A 379 -9.11 -19.38 13.84
C HIS A 379 -9.43 -18.15 14.72
N LEU A 380 -10.25 -18.32 15.76
CA LEU A 380 -10.52 -17.26 16.74
C LEU A 380 -9.28 -16.85 17.55
N ALA A 381 -8.44 -17.81 17.95
CA ALA A 381 -7.20 -17.54 18.67
C ALA A 381 -6.21 -16.73 17.80
N LEU A 382 -6.15 -17.01 16.49
CA LEU A 382 -5.39 -16.20 15.54
C LEU A 382 -5.90 -14.75 15.48
N TYR A 383 -7.22 -14.54 15.52
CA TYR A 383 -7.79 -13.19 15.56
C TYR A 383 -7.52 -12.49 16.88
N ALA A 384 -7.72 -13.16 18.01
CA ALA A 384 -7.41 -12.61 19.33
C ALA A 384 -5.94 -12.16 19.42
N ARG A 385 -5.01 -12.99 18.92
CA ARG A 385 -3.59 -12.65 18.84
C ARG A 385 -3.33 -11.38 18.02
N ARG A 386 -3.92 -11.27 16.82
CA ARG A 386 -3.74 -10.08 15.94
C ARG A 386 -4.28 -8.81 16.60
N LEU A 387 -5.48 -8.90 17.16
CA LEU A 387 -6.17 -7.78 17.80
C LEU A 387 -5.54 -7.37 19.13
N GLY A 388 -4.83 -8.28 19.79
CA GLY A 388 -4.08 -8.06 21.03
C GLY A 388 -2.71 -7.42 20.84
N ALA A 389 -2.16 -7.39 19.61
CA ALA A 389 -0.83 -6.83 19.30
C ALA A 389 -0.76 -5.28 19.30
N GLY A 390 -1.82 -4.61 19.75
CA GLY A 390 -1.90 -3.16 19.93
C GLY A 390 -3.07 -2.53 19.17
N PRO A 391 -3.62 -1.42 19.68
CA PRO A 391 -4.64 -0.65 18.97
C PRO A 391 -4.04 -0.05 17.69
N CYS A 392 -4.93 0.43 16.82
CA CYS A 392 -4.52 1.23 15.68
C CYS A 392 -3.63 2.38 16.16
#